data_AF-A0A7S2B4Z4-F1
#
_entry.id   AF-A0A7S2B4Z4-F1
#
_cell.length_a   1.000
_cell.length_b   1.000
_cell.length_c   1.000
_cell.angle_alpha   90.00
_cell.angle_beta   90.00
_cell.angle_gamma   90.00
#
_symmetry.space_group_name_H-M   'P 1'
#
loop_
_entity.id
_entity.type
_entity.pdbx_description
1 polymer ?
#
loop_
_entity_poly.entity_id
_entity_poly.type
_entity_poly.pdbx_seq_one_letter_code
_entity_poly.pdbx_strand_id
1 'polypeptide(L)'
;SSSAPSAMPAPEATPLTRRYLFIAQPGPGGTASQPLGINLSDDIPPKVLHVLPGSPAEKQGVPPGGIVKAVNHKPIRTGEDNRRAITDLKSRPLVLEVLHPPA
;
A
#
# COMPACT_ATOMS: atom_id res chain seq x y z
N SER A 1 43.38 -16.47 20.97
CA SER A 1 42.70 -15.17 20.84
C SER A 1 41.59 -15.33 19.81
N SER A 2 40.36 -15.51 20.28
CA SER A 2 39.18 -15.77 19.44
C SER A 2 38.41 -14.48 19.28
N SER A 3 38.75 -13.69 18.25
CA SER A 3 37.97 -12.49 17.90
C SER A 3 36.87 -12.91 16.93
N ALA A 4 35.64 -13.01 17.43
CA ALA A 4 34.46 -13.08 16.59
C ALA A 4 34.39 -11.81 15.71
N PRO A 5 33.97 -11.90 14.44
CA PRO A 5 33.60 -10.70 13.69
C PRO A 5 32.41 -10.08 14.41
N SER A 6 32.50 -8.80 14.77
CA SER A 6 31.37 -7.99 15.21
C SER A 6 30.19 -8.30 14.30
N ALA A 7 29.13 -8.87 14.87
CA ALA A 7 27.84 -8.87 14.22
C ALA A 7 27.52 -7.40 13.94
N MET A 8 27.64 -7.00 12.67
CA MET A 8 27.06 -5.74 12.22
C MET A 8 25.61 -5.75 12.71
N PRO A 9 25.12 -4.70 13.39
CA PRO A 9 23.69 -4.57 13.58
C PRO A 9 23.08 -4.65 12.18
N ALA A 10 22.17 -5.60 11.97
CA ALA A 10 21.38 -5.66 10.74
C ALA A 10 20.89 -4.23 10.46
N PRO A 11 21.00 -3.72 9.21
CA PRO A 11 20.67 -2.33 8.94
C PRO A 11 19.27 -2.07 9.50
N GLU A 12 19.16 -1.14 10.45
CA GLU A 12 17.88 -0.66 10.98
C GLU A 12 16.98 -0.42 9.77
N ALA A 13 16.01 -1.32 9.57
CA ALA A 13 15.21 -1.33 8.37
C ALA A 13 14.42 -0.01 8.34
N THR A 14 14.94 0.97 7.60
CA THR A 14 14.34 2.31 7.58
C THR A 14 13.01 2.16 6.84
N PRO A 15 11.86 2.53 7.43
CA PRO A 15 10.57 2.35 6.78
C PRO A 15 10.52 3.20 5.51
N LEU A 16 10.52 2.55 4.35
CA LEU A 16 10.53 3.21 3.05
C LEU A 16 9.09 3.48 2.62
N THR A 17 8.76 4.74 2.35
CA THR A 17 7.46 5.07 1.74
C THR A 17 7.57 4.80 0.25
N ARG A 18 6.79 3.82 -0.25
CA ARG A 18 6.75 3.47 -1.67
C ARG A 18 5.46 3.98 -2.30
N ARG A 19 5.60 4.63 -3.46
CA ARG A 19 4.47 5.16 -4.23
C ARG A 19 4.03 4.17 -5.29
N TYR A 20 2.73 3.93 -5.37
CA TYR A 20 2.07 2.97 -6.23
C TYR A 20 1.10 3.71 -7.16
N LEU A 21 1.44 3.82 -8.44
CA LEU A 21 0.58 4.41 -9.46
C LEU A 21 -0.31 3.36 -10.13
N PHE A 22 -1.59 3.36 -9.77
CA PHE A 22 -2.66 2.56 -10.35
C PHE A 22 -3.27 3.28 -11.56
N ILE A 23 -2.84 2.90 -12.75
CA ILE A 23 -3.50 3.31 -14.00
C ILE A 23 -4.64 2.35 -14.34
N ALA A 24 -5.51 2.74 -15.27
CA ALA A 24 -6.52 1.85 -15.86
C ALA A 24 -5.85 0.65 -16.55
N GLN A 25 -5.57 -0.40 -15.77
CA GLN A 25 -5.10 -1.67 -16.30
C GLN A 25 -6.22 -2.33 -17.13
N PRO A 26 -6.01 -2.62 -18.43
CA PRO A 26 -6.89 -3.48 -19.20
C PRO A 26 -6.75 -4.92 -18.66
N GLY A 27 -7.72 -5.35 -17.85
CA GLY A 27 -7.75 -6.73 -17.33
C GLY A 27 -8.39 -7.68 -18.34
N PRO A 28 -7.91 -8.93 -18.46
CA PRO A 28 -8.63 -9.97 -19.18
C PRO A 28 -9.93 -10.26 -18.38
N GLY A 29 -11.07 -9.78 -18.87
CA GLY A 29 -12.36 -9.95 -18.20
C GLY A 29 -13.28 -8.73 -18.12
N GLY A 30 -12.93 -7.60 -18.74
CA GLY A 30 -13.92 -6.61 -19.23
C GLY A 30 -14.96 -6.06 -18.24
N THR A 31 -14.73 -6.13 -16.92
CA THR A 31 -15.65 -5.61 -15.90
C THR A 31 -14.89 -4.61 -15.02
N ALA A 32 -14.78 -3.38 -15.52
CA ALA A 32 -14.12 -2.24 -14.86
C ALA A 32 -14.95 -1.69 -13.69
N SER A 33 -15.31 -2.53 -12.72
CA SER A 33 -15.95 -2.12 -11.46
C SER A 33 -15.38 -2.85 -10.24
N GLN A 34 -14.29 -3.60 -10.42
CA GLN A 34 -13.67 -4.32 -9.32
C GLN A 34 -12.88 -3.34 -8.45
N PRO A 35 -13.10 -3.36 -7.11
CA PRO A 35 -12.29 -2.59 -6.19
C PRO A 35 -10.81 -2.98 -6.36
N LEU A 36 -9.90 -2.13 -5.89
CA LEU A 36 -8.45 -2.35 -5.98
C LEU A 36 -7.98 -3.70 -5.38
N GLY A 37 -8.87 -4.39 -4.65
CA GLY A 37 -8.62 -5.67 -4.01
C GLY A 37 -7.82 -5.53 -2.72
N ILE A 38 -7.76 -4.32 -2.16
CA ILE A 38 -7.05 -4.05 -0.91
C ILE A 38 -8.07 -4.01 0.21
N ASN A 39 -7.83 -4.79 1.26
CA ASN A 39 -8.53 -4.67 2.51
C ASN A 39 -7.76 -3.70 3.41
N LEU A 40 -8.42 -2.63 3.83
CA LEU A 40 -7.85 -1.57 4.67
C LEU A 40 -8.44 -1.66 6.07
N SER A 41 -7.63 -1.34 7.07
CA SER A 41 -8.05 -1.23 8.46
C SER A 41 -8.93 0.01 8.68
N ASP A 42 -9.71 0.04 9.74
CA ASP A 42 -10.40 1.25 10.22
C ASP A 42 -9.44 2.28 10.84
N ASP A 43 -8.19 1.88 11.09
CA ASP A 43 -7.11 2.73 11.58
C ASP A 43 -6.88 3.95 10.69
N ILE A 44 -6.39 5.04 11.28
CA ILE A 44 -6.10 6.29 10.59
C ILE A 44 -4.66 6.69 10.89
N PRO A 45 -3.72 6.56 9.92
CA PRO A 45 -3.93 6.16 8.52
C PRO A 45 -4.25 4.66 8.31
N PRO A 46 -5.06 4.30 7.31
CA PRO A 46 -5.49 2.93 7.09
C PRO A 46 -4.30 2.03 6.74
N LYS A 47 -4.17 0.94 7.48
CA LYS A 47 -3.18 -0.11 7.19
C LYS A 47 -3.76 -1.13 6.22
N VAL A 48 -2.94 -1.57 5.27
CA VAL A 48 -3.23 -2.69 4.38
C VAL A 48 -3.27 -3.96 5.21
N LEU A 49 -4.46 -4.52 5.40
CA LEU A 49 -4.65 -5.79 6.09
C LEU A 49 -4.29 -6.95 5.16
N HIS A 50 -4.87 -6.94 3.97
CA HIS A 50 -4.71 -8.01 3.01
C HIS A 50 -4.87 -7.50 1.59
N VAL A 51 -4.17 -8.13 0.65
CA VAL A 51 -4.31 -7.84 -0.77
C VAL A 51 -4.85 -9.10 -1.44
N LEU A 52 -5.95 -8.95 -2.19
CA LEU A 52 -6.61 -10.03 -2.90
C LEU A 52 -5.76 -10.46 -4.10
N PRO A 53 -5.54 -11.77 -4.28
CA PRO A 53 -4.76 -12.26 -5.40
C PRO A 53 -5.45 -12.02 -6.74
N GLY A 54 -4.66 -11.66 -7.76
CA GLY A 54 -5.15 -11.27 -9.08
C GLY A 54 -5.67 -9.82 -9.19
N SER A 55 -5.68 -9.07 -8.09
CA SER A 55 -6.10 -7.66 -8.05
C SER A 55 -5.02 -6.74 -8.61
N PRO A 56 -5.38 -5.53 -9.10
CA PRO A 56 -4.39 -4.54 -9.57
C PRO A 56 -3.37 -4.17 -8.47
N ALA A 57 -3.78 -4.16 -7.20
CA ALA A 57 -2.91 -3.95 -6.04
C ALA A 57 -1.79 -4.98 -5.91
N GLU A 58 -2.12 -6.26 -6.07
CA GLU A 58 -1.13 -7.34 -6.03
C GLU A 58 -0.18 -7.23 -7.23
N LYS A 59 -0.72 -6.99 -8.43
CA LYS A 59 0.08 -6.82 -9.65
C LYS A 59 1.10 -5.68 -9.53
N GLN A 60 0.79 -4.65 -8.75
CA GLN A 60 1.68 -3.54 -8.49
C GLN A 60 2.68 -3.81 -7.35
N GLY A 61 2.50 -4.90 -6.60
CA GLY A 61 3.36 -5.28 -5.48
C GLY A 61 3.10 -4.46 -4.22
N VAL A 62 1.84 -4.13 -3.92
CA VAL A 62 1.49 -3.54 -2.61
C VAL A 62 1.73 -4.58 -1.52
N PRO A 63 2.57 -4.30 -0.51
CA PRO A 63 2.79 -5.24 0.58
C PRO A 63 1.56 -5.27 1.50
N PRO A 64 1.04 -6.46 1.85
CA PRO A 64 0.17 -6.57 3.02
C PRO A 64 0.93 -6.12 4.27
N GLY A 65 0.25 -5.43 5.18
CA GLY A 65 0.84 -4.83 6.37
C GLY A 65 1.43 -3.43 6.15
N GLY A 66 1.48 -2.92 4.92
CA GLY A 66 1.89 -1.54 4.64
C GLY A 66 0.88 -0.51 5.14
N ILE A 67 1.33 0.68 5.55
CA ILE A 67 0.44 1.74 6.04
C ILE A 67 0.17 2.75 4.93
N VAL A 68 -1.09 2.94 4.54
CA VAL A 68 -1.46 3.88 3.47
C VAL A 68 -1.48 5.30 4.02
N LYS A 69 -0.37 6.03 3.82
CA LYS A 69 -0.24 7.41 4.32
C LYS A 69 -1.03 8.41 3.48
N ALA A 70 -1.15 8.16 2.18
CA ALA A 70 -1.85 9.04 1.25
C ALA A 70 -2.43 8.29 0.06
N VAL A 71 -3.51 8.85 -0.50
CA VAL A 71 -4.20 8.38 -1.70
C VAL A 71 -4.46 9.57 -2.61
N ASN A 72 -4.10 9.46 -3.88
CA ASN A 72 -4.20 10.50 -4.89
C ASN A 72 -3.52 11.82 -4.48
N HIS A 73 -2.32 11.72 -3.88
CA HIS A 73 -1.59 12.83 -3.26
C HIS A 73 -2.33 13.53 -2.10
N LYS A 74 -3.36 12.90 -1.54
CA LYS A 74 -4.12 13.39 -0.39
C LYS A 74 -3.78 12.54 0.84
N PRO A 75 -3.21 13.11 1.91
CA PRO A 75 -2.91 12.38 3.13
C PRO A 75 -4.20 11.98 3.85
N ILE A 76 -4.26 10.75 4.38
CA ILE A 76 -5.41 10.27 5.14
C ILE A 76 -5.16 10.54 6.63
N ARG A 77 -5.88 11.51 7.21
CA ARG A 77 -5.75 11.91 8.62
C ARG A 77 -7.07 11.87 9.38
N THR A 78 -8.19 11.74 8.67
CA THR A 78 -9.52 11.66 9.25
C THR A 78 -10.35 10.57 8.58
N GLY A 79 -11.45 10.16 9.21
CA GLY A 79 -12.38 9.19 8.62
C GLY A 79 -13.03 9.69 7.31
N GLU A 80 -13.17 11.02 7.15
CA GLU A 80 -13.61 11.59 5.87
C GLU A 80 -12.56 11.39 4.77
N ASP A 81 -11.28 11.62 5.07
CA ASP A 81 -10.19 11.36 4.12
C ASP A 81 -10.16 9.89 3.71
N ASN A 82 -10.36 8.97 4.66
CA ASN A 82 -10.40 7.54 4.37
C ASN A 82 -11.57 7.20 3.42
N ARG A 83 -12.76 7.76 3.68
CA ARG A 83 -13.93 7.56 2.80
C ARG A 83 -13.73 8.12 1.40
N ARG A 84 -13.13 9.31 1.29
CA ARG A 84 -12.73 9.92 0.01
C ARG A 84 -11.72 9.03 -0.69
N ALA A 85 -10.68 8.60 0.01
CA ALA A 85 -9.68 7.68 -0.51
C ALA A 85 -10.29 6.39 -1.05
N ILE A 86 -11.22 5.75 -0.33
CA ILE A 86 -11.95 4.54 -0.78
C ILE A 86 -12.73 4.81 -2.08
N THR A 87 -13.27 6.01 -2.24
CA THR A 87 -13.97 6.42 -3.46
C THR A 87 -12.97 6.64 -4.60
N ASP A 88 -11.87 7.33 -4.33
CA ASP A 88 -10.73 7.50 -5.26
C ASP A 88 -10.13 6.15 -5.68
N LEU A 89 -10.16 5.10 -4.84
CA LEU A 89 -9.68 3.75 -5.20
C LEU A 89 -10.39 3.19 -6.45
N LYS A 90 -11.62 3.64 -6.73
CA LYS A 90 -12.41 3.23 -7.91
C LYS A 90 -12.06 4.06 -9.14
N SER A 91 -11.58 5.28 -8.93
CA SER A 91 -11.11 6.16 -9.99
C SER A 91 -9.72 5.74 -10.44
N ARG A 92 -9.44 5.92 -11.73
CA ARG A 92 -8.12 5.72 -12.29
C ARG A 92 -7.80 6.92 -13.20
N PRO A 93 -6.58 7.46 -13.16
CA PRO A 93 -5.41 7.01 -12.40
C PRO A 93 -5.51 7.33 -10.90
N LEU A 94 -4.83 6.52 -10.09
CA LEU A 94 -4.83 6.60 -8.64
C LEU A 94 -3.41 6.40 -8.12
N VAL A 95 -2.97 7.22 -7.17
CA VAL A 95 -1.63 7.12 -6.56
C VAL A 95 -1.78 6.73 -5.11
N LEU A 96 -1.26 5.57 -4.68
CA LEU A 96 -1.16 5.24 -3.26
C LEU A 96 0.26 5.48 -2.76
N GLU A 97 0.38 6.05 -1.57
CA GLU A 97 1.64 6.11 -0.84
C GLU A 97 1.55 5.15 0.35
N VAL A 98 2.31 4.06 0.27
CA VAL A 98 2.31 3.01 1.29
C VAL A 98 3.66 2.99 1.99
N LEU A 99 3.65 3.14 3.31
CA LEU A 99 4.81 2.95 4.16
C LEU A 99 5.05 1.46 4.33
N HIS A 100 6.19 0.97 3.86
CA HIS A 100 6.61 -0.40 4.09
C HIS A 100 7.06 -0.56 5.55
N PRO A 101 6.57 -1.57 6.28
CA PRO A 101 7.12 -1.88 7.58
C PRO A 101 8.59 -2.32 7.44
N PRO A 102 9.44 -2.05 8.44
CA PRO A 102 10.71 -2.76 8.57
C PRO A 102 10.44 -4.27 8.60
N ALA A 103 11.20 -5.03 7.80
CA ALA A 103 11.14 -6.49 7.78
C ALA A 103 11.77 -7.10 9.04
#